data_AF-A0A257KYN7-F1
#
_entry.id   AF-A0A257KYN7-F1
#
_cell.length_a   1.000
_cell.length_b   1.000
_cell.length_c   1.000
_cell.angle_alpha   90.00
_cell.angle_beta   90.00
_cell.angle_gamma   90.00
#
_symmetry.space_group_name_H-M   'P 1'
#
loop_
_entity.id
_entity.type
_entity.pdbx_description
1 polymer ?
#
loop_
_entity_poly.entity_id
_entity_poly.type
_entity_poly.pdbx_seq_one_letter_code
_entity_poly.pdbx_strand_id
1 'polypeptide(L)' 'MSTETDFQLTANQWDMLRALRPTGAPVGKLNRYVLDQLAELGLVALVDDAPTLTTTGRAVVLRGCPKLWDLAA' A
#
# COMPACT_ATOMS: atom_id res chain seq x y z
N MET A 1 -13.18 -18.47 -6.17
CA MET A 1 -12.02 -18.16 -7.04
C MET A 1 -11.19 -17.10 -6.33
N SER A 2 -10.30 -17.53 -5.45
CA SER A 2 -9.45 -16.63 -4.68
C SER A 2 -8.31 -16.22 -5.59
N THR A 3 -8.30 -14.98 -6.06
CA THR A 3 -7.11 -14.41 -6.69
C THR A 3 -6.06 -14.28 -5.59
N GLU A 4 -5.30 -15.35 -5.39
CA GLU A 4 -4.04 -15.36 -4.66
C GLU A 4 -3.01 -14.62 -5.52
N THR A 5 -3.20 -13.30 -5.63
CA THR A 5 -2.14 -12.45 -6.13
C THR A 5 -1.11 -12.36 -5.02
N ASP A 6 -0.20 -13.33 -5.00
CA ASP A 6 1.00 -13.31 -4.18
C ASP A 6 1.92 -12.23 -4.77
N PHE A 7 1.61 -10.98 -4.45
CA PHE A 7 2.49 -9.88 -4.81
C PHE A 7 3.78 -10.05 -4.01
N GLN A 8 4.86 -10.44 -4.69
CA GLN A 8 6.21 -10.47 -4.11
C GLN A 8 6.74 -9.05 -3.94
N LEU A 9 6.19 -8.33 -2.96
CA LEU A 9 6.58 -6.97 -2.64
C LEU A 9 7.88 -6.96 -1.84
N THR A 10 8.77 -6.03 -2.18
CA THR A 10 9.99 -5.77 -1.39
C THR A 10 9.65 -5.09 -0.06
N ALA A 11 10.59 -5.12 0.89
CA ALA A 11 10.41 -4.46 2.20
C ALA A 11 10.05 -2.97 2.05
N ASN A 12 10.65 -2.26 1.09
CA ASN A 12 10.36 -0.85 0.83
C ASN A 12 8.95 -0.61 0.27
N GLN A 13 8.46 -1.50 -0.61
CA GLN A 13 7.09 -1.44 -1.13
C GLN A 13 6.07 -1.70 -0.01
N TRP A 14 6.35 -2.67 0.87
CA TRP A 14 5.54 -2.94 2.06
C TRP A 14 5.50 -1.76 3.03
N ASP A 15 6.64 -1.12 3.29
CA ASP A 15 6.71 0.08 4.12
C ASP A 15 5.90 1.23 3.54
N MET A 16 6.01 1.44 2.23
CA MET A 16 5.27 2.48 1.53
C MET A 16 3.76 2.29 1.55
N LEU A 17 3.27 1.07 1.30
CA LEU A 17 1.85 0.75 1.44
C LEU A 17 1.34 1.00 2.87
N ARG A 18 2.18 0.75 3.88
CA ARG A 18 1.84 1.03 5.29
C ARG A 18 1.83 2.53 5.59
N ALA A 19 2.70 3.30 4.97
CA ALA A 19 2.77 4.75 5.10
C ALA A 19 1.59 5.45 4.42
N LEU A 20 1.06 4.90 3.33
CA LEU A 20 -0.11 5.41 2.59
C LEU A 20 -1.46 5.15 3.26
N ARG A 21 -1.49 4.51 4.43
CA ARG A 21 -2.73 4.30 5.17
C ARG A 21 -3.34 5.66 5.59
N PRO A 22 -4.66 5.74 5.76
CA PRO A 22 -5.34 6.97 6.18
C PRO A 22 -4.85 7.54 7.53
N THR A 23 -4.27 6.71 8.40
CA THR A 23 -3.60 7.09 9.65
C THR A 23 -2.07 7.05 9.58
N GLY A 24 -1.51 6.96 8.36
CA GLY A 24 -0.09 6.81 8.09
C GLY A 24 0.69 8.12 8.10
N ALA A 25 2.00 8.01 7.83
CA ALA A 25 2.95 9.12 7.87
C ALA A 25 2.66 10.16 6.76
N PRO A 26 3.09 11.44 6.93
CA PRO A 26 2.91 12.46 5.92
C PRO A 26 3.57 12.06 4.59
N VAL A 27 2.77 12.10 3.54
CA VAL A 27 3.05 11.74 2.13
C VAL A 27 4.33 12.39 1.57
N GLY A 28 4.79 13.51 2.15
CA GLY A 28 5.94 14.29 1.67
C GLY A 28 7.32 13.62 1.75
N LYS A 29 7.45 12.42 2.35
CA LYS A 29 8.70 11.64 2.37
C LYS A 29 8.65 10.33 1.58
N LEU A 30 7.61 10.14 0.76
CA LEU A 30 7.46 8.90 -0.01
C LEU A 30 8.40 8.90 -1.23
N ASN A 31 9.17 7.83 -1.35
CA ASN A 31 10.02 7.58 -2.52
C ASN A 31 9.16 7.40 -3.79
N ARG A 32 9.21 8.37 -4.71
CA ARG A 32 8.43 8.37 -5.95
C ARG A 32 8.68 7.14 -6.83
N TYR A 33 9.89 6.57 -6.81
CA TYR A 33 10.21 5.35 -7.56
C TYR A 33 9.42 4.14 -7.05
N VAL A 34 9.25 4.03 -5.72
CA VAL A 34 8.48 2.93 -5.12
C VAL A 34 6.98 3.16 -5.31
N LEU A 35 6.52 4.43 -5.29
CA LEU A 35 5.13 4.78 -5.61
C LEU A 35 4.76 4.39 -7.04
N ASP A 36 5.65 4.67 -7.99
CA ASP A 36 5.44 4.34 -9.40
C ASP A 36 5.31 2.83 -9.60
N GLN A 37 6.22 2.03 -9.03
CA GLN A 37 6.10 0.56 -9.05
C GLN A 37 4.80 0.06 -8.42
N LEU A 38 4.38 0.63 -7.29
CA LEU A 38 3.12 0.26 -6.65
C LEU A 38 1.89 0.67 -7.48
N ALA A 39 2.00 1.74 -8.26
CA ALA A 39 0.98 2.18 -9.19
C ALA A 39 0.90 1.27 -10.43
N GLU A 40 2.04 0.83 -10.96
CA GLU A 40 2.11 -0.18 -12.03
C GLU A 40 1.47 -1.50 -11.60
N LEU A 41 1.62 -1.88 -10.32
CA LEU A 41 0.97 -3.05 -9.73
C LEU A 41 -0.53 -2.83 -9.42
N GLY A 42 -1.06 -1.61 -9.61
CA GLY A 42 -2.45 -1.26 -9.32
C GLY A 42 -2.78 -1.21 -7.82
N LEU A 43 -1.76 -1.16 -6.94
CA LEU A 43 -1.92 -1.12 -5.49
C LEU A 43 -2.09 0.32 -4.98
N VAL A 44 -1.57 1.29 -5.73
CA VAL A 44 -1.64 2.73 -5.44
C VAL A 44 -2.14 3.46 -6.69
N ALA A 45 -2.95 4.49 -6.49
CA ALA A 45 -3.39 5.41 -7.53
C ALA A 45 -2.89 6.82 -7.19
N LEU A 46 -2.31 7.51 -8.15
CA LEU A 46 -1.93 8.92 -8.00
C LEU A 46 -3.14 9.77 -8.40
N VAL A 47 -3.86 10.30 -7.41
CA VAL A 47 -5.03 11.18 -7.61
C VAL A 47 -4.60 12.60 -7.24
N ASP A 48 -4.68 13.54 -8.17
CA ASP A 48 -4.24 14.94 -7.94
C ASP A 48 -2.79 15.05 -7.40
N ASP A 49 -1.86 14.25 -7.95
CA ASP A 49 -0.46 14.07 -7.50
C ASP A 49 -0.33 13.52 -6.06
N ALA A 50 -1.44 13.20 -5.39
CA ALA A 50 -1.46 12.54 -4.09
C ALA A 50 -1.59 11.01 -4.24
N PRO A 51 -0.60 10.24 -3.75
CA PRO A 51 -0.70 8.79 -3.75
C PRO A 51 -1.79 8.32 -2.78
N THR A 52 -2.73 7.56 -3.33
CA THR A 52 -3.91 7.04 -2.65
C THR A 52 -3.96 5.52 -2.78
N LEU A 53 -4.26 4.82 -1.70
CA LEU A 53 -4.31 3.37 -1.66
C LEU A 53 -5.56 2.85 -2.39
N THR A 54 -5.39 1.94 -3.35
CA THR A 54 -6.52 1.32 -4.07
C THR A 54 -7.20 0.25 -3.20
N THR A 55 -8.40 -0.19 -3.60
CA THR A 55 -9.08 -1.34 -2.95
C THR A 55 -8.19 -2.59 -2.95
N THR A 56 -7.45 -2.84 -4.03
CA THR A 56 -6.50 -3.95 -4.15
C THR A 56 -5.32 -3.78 -3.20
N GLY A 57 -4.69 -2.59 -3.17
CA GLY A 57 -3.61 -2.29 -2.24
C GLY A 57 -4.03 -2.49 -0.79
N ARG A 58 -5.26 -2.08 -0.42
CA ARG A 58 -5.78 -2.27 0.95
C ARG A 58 -5.91 -3.74 1.30
N ALA A 59 -6.42 -4.56 0.37
CA ALA A 59 -6.53 -6.00 0.55
C ALA A 59 -5.15 -6.67 0.70
N VAL A 60 -4.15 -6.23 -0.07
CA VAL A 60 -2.76 -6.71 0.04
C VAL A 60 -2.17 -6.36 1.40
N VAL A 61 -2.35 -5.12 1.87
CA VAL A 61 -1.92 -4.69 3.21
C VAL A 61 -2.55 -5.55 4.30
N LEU A 62 -3.85 -5.80 4.22
CA LEU A 62 -4.57 -6.64 5.18
C LEU A 62 -4.09 -8.10 5.18
N ARG A 63 -3.79 -8.67 4.01
CA ARG A 63 -3.32 -10.05 3.88
C ARG A 63 -1.90 -10.25 4.40
N GLY A 64 -0.96 -9.39 4.01
CA GLY A 64 0.44 -9.53 4.43
C GLY A 64 0.72 -9.02 5.85
N CYS A 65 -0.22 -8.27 6.43
CA CYS A 65 -0.05 -7.63 7.73
C CYS A 65 -1.38 -7.53 8.52
N PRO A 66 -1.96 -8.66 8.96
CA PRO A 66 -3.23 -8.66 9.67
C PRO A 66 -3.19 -7.84 10.98
N LYS A 67 -2.03 -7.81 11.66
CA LYS A 67 -1.82 -7.06 12.91
C LYS A 67 -1.80 -5.53 12.75
N LEU A 68 -1.67 -4.99 11.53
CA LEU A 68 -1.62 -3.53 11.32
C LEU A 68 -3.00 -2.87 11.34
N TRP A 69 -4.07 -3.66 11.29
CA TRP A 69 -5.45 -3.18 11.49
C TRP A 69 -6.06 -3.67 12.82
N ASP A 70 -5.38 -4.58 13.51
CA ASP A 70 -5.71 -5.10 14.85
C ASP A 70 -5.37 -4.10 15.97
N LEU A 71 -5.51 -2.79 15.71
CA LEU A 71 -5.34 -1.71 16.71
C LEU A 71 -6.69 -1.07 17.05
N ALA A 72 -7.77 -1.84 16.95
CA ALA A 72 -9.12 -1.45 17.34
C ALA A 72 -9.79 -2.52 18.22
N ALA A 73 -9.02 -3.16 19.11
CA ALA A 73 -9.54 -3.98 20.20
C ALA A 73 -9.37 -3.23 21.53
#